data_AF-A0A6P0Y3N1-F1
#
_entry.id   AF-A0A6P0Y3N1-F1
#
_cell.length_a   1.000
_cell.length_b   1.000
_cell.length_c   1.000
_cell.angle_alpha   90.00
_cell.angle_beta   90.00
_cell.angle_gamma   90.00
#
_symmetry.space_group_name_H-M   'P 1'
#
loop_
_entity.id
_entity.type
_entity.pdbx_description
1 polymer ?
#
loop_
_entity_poly.entity_id
_entity_poly.type
_entity_poly.pdbx_seq_one_letter_code
_entity_poly.pdbx_strand_id
1 'polypeptide(L)'
;MLETLLEPLKYSFMQRSLLVAIIVGIICAVVGSYLMVQRLALLGDAISHSVLPGLAIAFLVGANIFIGAFIAGVISTILINLIRTRSPIKEDAAMGIVFSAFFALG
;
A
#
# COMPACT_ATOMS: atom_id res chain seq x y z
N MET A 1 -8.39 27.87 -27.66
CA MET A 1 -7.16 27.48 -26.92
C MET A 1 -7.45 27.06 -25.49
N LEU A 2 -8.21 27.83 -24.69
CA LEU A 2 -8.56 27.44 -23.31
C LEU A 2 -9.68 26.38 -23.26
N GLU A 3 -10.68 26.48 -24.14
CA GLU A 3 -11.77 25.50 -24.32
C GLU A 3 -11.26 24.07 -24.61
N THR A 4 -10.29 23.93 -25.53
CA THR A 4 -9.66 22.66 -25.91
C THR A 4 -8.89 21.97 -24.78
N LEU A 5 -8.46 22.72 -23.76
CA LEU A 5 -7.82 22.17 -22.55
C LEU A 5 -8.83 21.77 -21.47
N LEU A 6 -10.02 22.35 -21.48
CA LEU A 6 -11.09 22.10 -20.50
C LEU A 6 -12.06 20.99 -20.95
N GLU A 7 -12.04 20.65 -22.24
CA GLU A 7 -12.84 19.58 -22.83
C GLU A 7 -12.64 18.20 -22.18
N PRO A 8 -11.40 17.77 -21.83
CA PRO A 8 -11.18 16.51 -21.12
C PRO A 8 -11.76 16.51 -19.69
N LEU A 9 -11.80 17.67 -19.03
CA LEU A 9 -12.31 17.84 -17.66
C LEU A 9 -13.85 17.75 -17.57
N LYS A 10 -14.55 17.84 -18.71
CA LYS A 10 -16.01 17.67 -18.77
C LYS A 10 -16.44 16.20 -18.77
N TYR A 11 -15.54 15.25 -19.05
CA TYR A 11 -15.89 13.83 -18.99
C TYR A 11 -16.18 13.41 -17.54
N SER A 12 -17.30 12.72 -17.35
CA SER A 12 -17.74 12.22 -16.04
C SER A 12 -16.73 11.29 -15.37
N PHE A 13 -15.98 10.51 -16.16
CA PHE A 13 -14.86 9.71 -15.67
C PHE A 13 -13.71 10.57 -15.12
N MET A 14 -13.38 11.68 -15.79
CA MET A 14 -12.31 12.59 -15.36
C MET A 14 -12.69 13.28 -14.04
N GLN A 15 -13.93 13.74 -13.91
CA GLN A 15 -14.44 14.38 -12.69
C GLN A 15 -14.45 13.42 -11.50
N ARG A 16 -14.88 12.17 -11.70
CA ARG A 16 -14.84 11.12 -10.68
C ARG A 16 -13.41 10.81 -10.27
N SER A 17 -12.51 10.62 -11.23
CA SER A 17 -11.09 10.36 -10.96
C SER A 17 -10.43 11.51 -10.20
N LEU A 18 -10.75 12.76 -10.54
CA LEU A 18 -10.25 13.95 -9.85
C LEU A 18 -10.76 14.02 -8.40
N LEU A 19 -12.04 13.76 -8.16
CA LEU A 19 -12.60 13.68 -6.80
C LEU A 19 -11.91 12.59 -5.98
N VAL A 20 -11.74 11.40 -6.55
CA VAL A 20 -11.02 10.30 -5.89
C VAL A 20 -9.57 10.68 -5.61
N ALA A 21 -8.87 11.32 -6.55
CA ALA A 21 -7.49 11.76 -6.36
C ALA A 21 -7.35 12.78 -5.23
N ILE A 22 -8.29 13.73 -5.12
CA ILE A 22 -8.30 14.71 -4.02
C ILE A 22 -8.52 14.01 -2.68
N ILE A 23 -9.51 13.11 -2.59
CA ILE A 23 -9.83 12.38 -1.37
C ILE A 23 -8.63 11.51 -0.94
N VAL A 24 -8.07 10.73 -1.87
CA VAL A 24 -6.89 9.90 -1.62
C VAL A 24 -5.68 10.74 -1.23
N GLY A 25 -5.46 11.89 -1.89
CA GLY A 25 -4.38 12.81 -1.55
C GLY A 25 -4.45 13.34 -0.12
N ILE A 26 -5.64 13.72 0.35
CA ILE A 26 -5.84 14.16 1.74
C ILE A 26 -5.55 13.02 2.71
N ILE A 27 -6.07 11.81 2.44
CA ILE A 27 -5.85 10.64 3.29
C ILE A 27 -4.35 10.30 3.35
N CYS A 28 -3.67 10.26 2.20
CA CYS A 28 -2.24 9.97 2.12
C CYS A 28 -1.39 11.03 2.84
N ALA A 29 -1.77 12.31 2.83
CA ALA A 29 -1.05 13.35 3.56
C ALA A 29 -1.16 13.17 5.09
N VAL A 30 -2.36 12.87 5.60
CA VAL A 30 -2.59 12.63 7.03
C VAL A 30 -1.89 11.35 7.49
N VAL A 31 -2.07 10.26 6.74
CA VAL A 31 -1.45 8.96 7.06
C VAL A 31 0.07 9.06 6.94
N GLY A 32 0.59 9.63 5.86
CA GLY A 32 2.03 9.78 5.64
C GLY A 32 2.73 10.63 6.72
N SER A 33 2.13 11.75 7.12
CA SER A 33 2.68 12.57 8.21
C SER A 33 2.70 11.83 9.55
N TYR A 34 1.65 11.06 9.85
CA TYR A 34 1.60 10.22 11.06
C TYR A 34 2.67 9.11 11.05
N LEU A 35 2.82 8.38 9.93
CA LEU A 35 3.85 7.35 9.80
C LEU A 35 5.27 7.91 9.92
N MET A 36 5.50 9.14 9.44
CA MET A 36 6.79 9.81 9.55
C MET A 36 7.19 10.06 11.00
N VAL A 37 6.26 10.58 11.82
CA VAL A 37 6.51 10.82 13.25
C VAL A 37 6.79 9.52 14.00
N GLN A 38 6.15 8.42 13.59
CA GLN A 38 6.38 7.10 14.18
C GLN A 38 7.67 6.40 13.72
N ARG A 39 8.49 7.03 12.85
CA ARG A 39 9.64 6.37 12.20
C ARG A 39 9.25 5.10 11.42
N LEU A 40 8.00 5.02 10.98
CA LEU A 40 7.47 3.93 10.16
C LEU A 40 7.42 4.33 8.67
N ALA A 41 8.29 5.25 8.24
CA ALA A 41 8.30 5.73 6.86
C ALA A 41 8.50 4.59 5.82
N LEU A 42 9.19 3.52 6.20
CA LEU A 42 9.43 2.34 5.37
C LEU A 42 8.27 1.33 5.35
N LEU A 43 7.24 1.53 6.19
CA LEU A 43 6.11 0.60 6.28
C LEU A 43 5.31 0.56 4.97
N GLY A 44 5.14 1.72 4.31
CA GLY A 44 4.43 1.82 3.04
C GLY A 44 5.12 1.05 1.92
N ASP A 45 6.46 1.08 1.89
CA ASP A 45 7.28 0.34 0.93
C ASP A 45 7.21 -1.16 1.18
N ALA A 46 7.35 -1.57 2.45
CA ALA A 46 7.25 -2.97 2.86
C ALA A 46 5.87 -3.57 2.53
N ILE A 47 4.78 -2.85 2.78
CA ILE A 47 3.42 -3.32 2.47
C ILE A 47 3.23 -3.45 0.96
N SER A 48 3.67 -2.47 0.16
CA SER A 48 3.49 -2.48 -1.29
C SER A 48 4.16 -3.71 -1.94
N HIS A 49 5.35 -4.05 -1.47
CA HIS A 49 6.07 -5.22 -1.96
C HIS A 49 5.60 -6.55 -1.36
N SER A 50 5.03 -6.54 -0.16
CA SER A 50 4.44 -7.74 0.45
C SER A 50 3.09 -8.12 -0.17
N VAL A 51 2.43 -7.19 -0.85
CA VAL A 51 1.14 -7.42 -1.51
C VAL A 51 1.32 -8.16 -2.85
N LEU A 52 2.43 -7.95 -3.57
CA LEU A 52 2.75 -8.60 -4.85
C LEU A 52 2.62 -10.14 -4.85
N PRO A 53 3.25 -10.90 -3.92
CA PRO A 53 3.06 -12.35 -3.83
C PRO A 53 1.59 -12.73 -3.59
N GLY A 54 0.85 -11.92 -2.84
CA GLY A 54 -0.59 -12.11 -2.61
C GLY A 54 -1.43 -11.99 -3.88
N LEU A 55 -1.10 -11.05 -4.77
CA LEU A 55 -1.74 -10.97 -6.09
C LEU A 55 -1.41 -12.21 -6.94
N ALA A 56 -0.14 -12.63 -6.97
CA ALA A 56 0.30 -13.77 -7.77
C ALA A 56 -0.40 -15.06 -7.34
N ILE A 57 -0.47 -15.33 -6.03
CA ILE A 57 -1.16 -16.50 -5.48
C ILE A 57 -2.66 -16.45 -5.78
N ALA A 58 -3.31 -15.29 -5.59
CA ALA A 58 -4.74 -15.18 -5.87
C ALA A 58 -5.08 -15.33 -7.35
N PHE A 59 -4.20 -14.85 -8.24
CA PHE A 59 -4.32 -15.07 -9.67
C PHE A 59 -4.22 -16.56 -10.03
N LEU A 60 -3.28 -17.29 -9.44
CA LEU A 60 -3.12 -18.75 -9.68
C LEU A 60 -4.32 -19.57 -9.21
N VAL A 61 -4.95 -19.19 -8.10
CA VAL A 61 -6.13 -19.88 -7.54
C VAL A 61 -7.43 -19.51 -8.29
N GLY A 62 -7.39 -18.53 -9.20
CA GLY A 62 -8.59 -18.01 -9.87
C GLY A 62 -9.53 -17.25 -8.94
N ALA A 63 -9.01 -16.80 -7.79
CA ALA A 63 -9.74 -16.03 -6.80
C ALA A 63 -9.71 -14.53 -7.14
N ASN A 64 -10.49 -13.74 -6.39
CA ASN A 64 -10.51 -12.31 -6.58
C ASN A 64 -9.17 -11.69 -6.11
N ILE A 65 -8.47 -11.04 -7.05
CA ILE A 65 -7.15 -10.43 -6.87
C ILE A 65 -7.15 -9.42 -5.71
N PHE A 66 -8.25 -8.66 -5.54
CA PHE A 66 -8.39 -7.70 -4.46
C PHE A 66 -8.35 -8.35 -3.08
N ILE A 67 -8.96 -9.54 -2.95
CA ILE A 67 -8.99 -10.29 -1.69
C ILE A 67 -7.62 -10.90 -1.40
N GLY A 68 -6.93 -11.42 -2.43
CA GLY A 68 -5.55 -11.89 -2.29
C GLY A 68 -4.58 -10.82 -1.81
N ALA A 69 -4.63 -9.66 -2.47
CA ALA A 69 -3.83 -8.50 -2.11
C ALA A 69 -4.10 -8.03 -0.67
N PHE A 70 -5.38 -7.96 -0.29
CA PHE A 70 -5.79 -7.56 1.05
C PHE A 70 -5.28 -8.53 2.12
N ILE A 71 -5.45 -9.84 1.92
CA ILE A 71 -5.01 -10.86 2.87
C ILE A 71 -3.49 -10.81 3.04
N ALA A 72 -2.72 -10.74 1.95
CA ALA A 72 -1.25 -10.66 2.04
C ALA A 72 -0.79 -9.37 2.74
N GLY A 73 -1.40 -8.22 2.45
CA GLY A 73 -1.11 -6.96 3.13
C GLY A 73 -1.39 -7.02 4.64
N VAL A 74 -2.51 -7.63 5.04
CA VAL A 74 -2.87 -7.81 6.46
C VAL A 74 -1.88 -8.75 7.15
N ILE A 75 -1.55 -9.89 6.54
CA ILE A 75 -0.60 -10.85 7.12
C ILE A 75 0.78 -10.21 7.29
N SER A 76 1.28 -9.50 6.28
CA SER A 76 2.58 -8.82 6.35
C SER A 76 2.61 -7.77 7.48
N THR A 77 1.57 -6.96 7.61
CA THR A 77 1.45 -5.94 8.67
C THR A 77 1.42 -6.58 10.07
N ILE A 78 0.69 -7.68 10.23
CA ILE A 78 0.65 -8.44 11.49
C ILE A 78 2.03 -9.01 11.83
N LEU A 79 2.74 -9.57 10.84
CA LEU A 79 4.10 -10.09 11.03
C LEU A 79 5.06 -9.00 11.49
N ILE A 80 5.04 -7.84 10.82
CA ILE A 80 5.87 -6.68 11.20
C ILE A 80 5.57 -6.25 12.64
N ASN A 81 4.29 -6.13 13.00
CA ASN A 81 3.89 -5.72 14.34
C ASN A 81 4.28 -6.76 15.42
N LEU A 82 4.20 -8.05 15.11
CA LEU A 82 4.61 -9.13 16.02
C LEU A 82 6.12 -9.11 16.27
N ILE A 83 6.92 -8.94 15.21
CA ILE A 83 8.38 -8.86 15.34
C ILE A 83 8.78 -7.61 16.13
N ARG A 84 8.12 -6.48 15.85
CA ARG A 84 8.30 -5.21 16.59
C ARG A 84 8.00 -5.34 18.08
N THR A 85 6.94 -6.04 18.46
CA THR A 85 6.52 -6.15 19.87
C THR A 85 7.29 -7.21 20.66
N ARG A 86 7.77 -8.27 20.00
CA ARG A 86 8.47 -9.39 20.68
C ARG A 86 9.98 -9.25 20.75
N SER A 87 10.57 -8.35 19.99
CA SER A 87 12.02 -8.28 19.84
C SER A 87 12.57 -6.87 20.08
N PRO A 88 13.73 -6.69 20.74
CA PRO A 88 14.34 -5.38 21.00
C PRO A 88 15.03 -4.75 19.77
N ILE A 89 14.63 -5.17 18.56
CA ILE A 89 15.22 -4.74 17.28
C ILE A 89 14.56 -3.44 16.82
N LYS A 90 15.34 -2.60 16.12
CA LYS A 90 14.82 -1.37 15.49
C LYS A 90 13.66 -1.69 14.55
N GLU A 91 12.66 -0.82 14.54
CA GLU A 91 11.46 -0.95 13.71
C GLU A 91 11.80 -1.14 12.23
N ASP A 92 12.82 -0.43 11.74
CA ASP A 92 13.35 -0.56 10.38
C ASP A 92 13.89 -1.97 10.06
N ALA A 93 14.50 -2.64 11.03
CA ALA A 93 15.03 -3.99 10.85
C ALA A 93 13.91 -5.02 10.79
N ALA A 94 12.86 -4.87 11.62
CA ALA A 94 11.68 -5.73 11.57
C ALA A 94 10.96 -5.62 10.21
N MET A 95 10.79 -4.39 9.70
CA MET A 95 10.22 -4.13 8.38
C MET A 95 11.08 -4.76 7.26
N GLY A 96 12.41 -4.61 7.33
CA GLY A 96 13.34 -5.21 6.36
C GLY A 96 13.29 -6.74 6.31
N ILE A 97 13.18 -7.41 7.47
CA ILE A 97 13.09 -8.89 7.53
C ILE A 97 11.80 -9.39 6.85
N VAL A 98 10.66 -8.78 7.16
CA VAL A 98 9.37 -9.19 6.57
C VAL A 98 9.34 -8.88 5.08
N PHE A 99 9.84 -7.71 4.67
CA PHE A 99 10.00 -7.34 3.28
C PHE A 99 10.81 -8.38 2.50
N SER A 100 12.01 -8.75 2.96
CA SER A 100 12.84 -9.75 2.29
C SER A 100 12.19 -11.13 2.24
N ALA A 101 11.44 -11.53 3.28
CA ALA A 101 10.74 -12.81 3.30
C ALA A 101 9.58 -12.86 2.30
N PHE A 102 8.76 -11.81 2.24
CA PHE A 102 7.66 -11.73 1.27
C PHE A 102 8.16 -11.57 -0.17
N PHE A 103 9.24 -10.80 -0.37
CA PHE A 103 9.89 -10.64 -1.67
C PHE A 103 10.58 -11.93 -2.16
N ALA A 104 10.96 -12.84 -1.25
CA ALA A 104 11.45 -14.16 -1.64
C ALA A 104 10.31 -15.15 -1.95
N LEU A 105 9.10 -14.88 -1.46
CA LEU A 105 7.90 -15.70 -1.64
C LEU A 105 7.15 -15.42 -2.95
N GLY A 106 7.39 -14.28 -3.60
CA GLY A 106 6.83 -13.92 -4.91
C GLY A 106 7.77 -13.06 -5.72
#